data_AF-G9NCS3-F1
#
_entry.id   AF-G9NCS3-F1
#
_cell.length_a   1.000
_cell.length_b   1.000
_cell.length_c   1.000
_cell.angle_alpha   90.00
_cell.angle_beta   90.00
_cell.angle_gamma   90.00
#
_symmetry.space_group_name_H-M   'P 1'
#
loop_
_entity.id
_entity.type
_entity.pdbx_description
1 polymer ?
#
loop_
_entity_poly.entity_id
_entity_poly.type
_entity_poly.pdbx_seq_one_letter_code
_entity_poly.pdbx_strand_id
1 'polypeptide(L)'
;MSDYQDEMDVDGPGPSADITFSAEATKGKRSAANLPVEAEDTLPWVEKYRPVTLDDVSGHQDILATINKFVESNRLPHLLLYGPPGTGKTSTILALARRIYGTANMRQMVLELNASDDRGIDVVREQIKTFASTKQIFSMGSSAAKSSSIAGFKLIILDEADAMTNTAQMALRRIMEKYTANTRFCIIANYAHKLSPALLSRCTRFRFSPLKEGDIRVLVEKVVEEENVKIQGEAVDALVKLSKGDMRRALNVLQACHASSTPLRLKNEPKPPESEIQRETITTETIYNCIAAPQPDAIKEIMETLLSTPDVTSCLNTINALKTTQGLALADIITALMEQLTKLEVSAEVMITWLEGLAEIEHRVAGGGSEMVQTGAVVGVVRGGVELMSK
;
A
#
# COMPACT_ATOMS: atom_id res chain seq x y z
N MET A 1 59.95 -2.66 53.93
CA MET A 1 61.20 -2.59 53.13
C MET A 1 61.18 -3.76 52.18
N SER A 2 61.18 -3.46 50.86
CA SER A 2 61.45 -4.31 49.67
C SER A 2 60.68 -5.66 49.55
N ASP A 3 60.28 -6.21 48.40
CA ASP A 3 60.70 -6.24 46.99
C ASP A 3 59.43 -6.54 46.12
N TYR A 4 59.16 -5.91 44.96
CA TYR A 4 59.68 -6.09 43.59
C TYR A 4 59.36 -7.43 42.88
N GLN A 5 58.89 -7.28 41.62
CA GLN A 5 58.61 -8.26 40.52
C GLN A 5 57.28 -9.02 40.57
N ASP A 6 56.53 -9.25 39.49
CA ASP A 6 56.63 -8.95 38.05
C ASP A 6 55.23 -9.17 37.44
N GLU A 7 54.83 -8.39 36.45
CA GLU A 7 54.24 -8.88 35.18
C GLU A 7 54.01 -7.69 34.22
N MET A 8 54.74 -7.71 33.11
CA MET A 8 54.61 -6.77 32.00
C MET A 8 53.46 -7.20 31.10
N ASP A 9 52.46 -6.33 30.93
CA ASP A 9 51.46 -6.45 29.86
C ASP A 9 51.64 -5.33 28.82
N VAL A 10 51.51 -5.75 27.57
CA VAL A 10 51.90 -5.05 26.35
C VAL A 10 50.93 -3.90 26.02
N ASP A 11 51.49 -2.71 25.76
CA ASP A 11 50.75 -1.50 25.34
C ASP A 11 50.00 -1.70 24.00
N GLY A 12 48.66 -1.61 24.05
CA GLY A 12 47.80 -1.34 22.90
C GLY A 12 47.29 0.11 22.95
N PRO A 13 47.17 0.83 21.81
CA PRO A 13 46.73 2.22 21.83
C PRO A 13 45.25 2.33 22.25
N GLY A 14 44.99 3.25 23.18
CA GLY A 14 43.71 3.39 23.89
C GLY A 14 42.51 3.81 23.04
N PRO A 15 41.28 3.56 23.53
CA PRO A 15 40.06 3.94 22.84
C PRO A 15 39.90 5.46 22.88
N SER A 16 39.72 6.07 21.71
CA SER A 16 39.43 7.49 21.55
C SER A 16 37.93 7.76 21.73
N ALA A 17 37.64 8.67 22.67
CA ALA A 17 36.49 9.57 22.78
C ALA A 17 35.07 9.04 22.42
N ASP A 18 34.39 8.54 23.46
CA ASP A 18 33.02 8.87 23.88
C ASP A 18 31.97 9.23 22.80
N ILE A 19 31.28 8.21 22.29
CA ILE A 19 29.86 8.32 21.94
C ILE A 19 29.07 7.88 23.18
N THR A 20 28.67 8.85 23.99
CA THR A 20 27.73 8.63 25.10
C THR A 20 26.31 8.52 24.53
N PHE A 21 25.78 7.29 24.46
CA PHE A 21 24.35 7.08 24.23
C PHE A 21 23.59 7.40 25.53
N SER A 22 23.08 8.63 25.65
CA SER A 22 22.12 8.97 26.71
C SER A 22 20.77 8.34 26.40
N ALA A 23 20.48 7.22 27.06
CA ALA A 23 19.19 6.55 27.03
C ALA A 23 18.18 7.29 27.93
N GLU A 24 17.55 8.34 27.39
CA GLU A 24 16.25 8.83 27.88
C GLU A 24 15.26 8.88 26.70
N ALA A 25 14.76 7.71 26.35
CA ALA A 25 13.74 7.53 25.33
C ALA A 25 12.35 7.91 25.89
N THR A 26 11.93 9.16 25.71
CA THR A 26 10.50 9.49 25.74
C THR A 26 9.87 8.99 24.44
N LYS A 27 9.27 7.78 24.49
CA LYS A 27 8.52 7.17 23.37
C LYS A 27 7.31 8.03 22.97
N GLY A 28 7.48 8.86 21.96
CA GLY A 28 6.40 9.50 21.22
C GLY A 28 6.72 9.44 19.73
N LYS A 29 5.86 8.80 18.92
CA LYS A 29 5.99 8.73 17.45
C LYS A 29 6.12 10.16 16.90
N ARG A 30 7.29 10.51 16.36
CA ARG A 30 7.50 11.78 15.65
C ARG A 30 6.66 11.74 14.38
N SER A 31 5.78 12.74 14.22
CA SER A 31 5.08 12.99 12.97
C SER A 31 6.13 13.44 11.94
N ALA A 32 5.97 13.02 10.68
CA ALA A 32 6.90 13.34 9.58
C ALA A 32 7.20 14.84 9.44
N ALA A 33 6.29 15.71 9.93
CA ALA A 33 6.41 17.17 9.86
C ALA A 33 7.56 17.81 10.70
N ASN A 34 8.31 17.05 11.50
CA ASN A 34 9.38 17.57 12.37
C ASN A 34 10.74 16.86 12.18
N LEU A 35 10.98 16.27 11.01
CA LEU A 35 12.27 15.66 10.69
C LEU A 35 13.25 16.74 10.19
N PRO A 36 14.57 16.64 10.49
CA PRO A 36 15.56 17.50 9.87
C PRO A 36 15.52 17.34 8.34
N VAL A 37 15.80 18.40 7.58
CA VAL A 37 15.68 18.44 6.11
C VAL A 37 16.44 17.30 5.42
N GLU A 38 17.56 16.85 5.99
CA GLU A 38 18.33 15.69 5.48
C GLU A 38 17.59 14.34 5.62
N ALA A 39 16.67 14.22 6.59
CA ALA A 39 15.86 13.03 6.80
C ALA A 39 14.57 13.04 5.95
N GLU A 40 14.10 14.20 5.50
CA GLU A 40 12.99 14.28 4.51
C GLU A 40 13.41 13.69 3.15
N ASP A 41 14.69 13.84 2.80
CA ASP A 41 15.29 13.35 1.55
C ASP A 41 15.47 11.81 1.52
N THR A 42 15.29 11.14 2.66
CA THR A 42 15.40 9.66 2.78
C THR A 42 14.07 8.97 3.02
N LEU A 43 12.96 9.71 3.11
CA LEU A 43 11.65 9.13 3.26
C LEU A 43 11.22 8.42 1.96
N PRO A 44 10.62 7.21 2.07
CA PRO A 44 9.98 6.59 0.91
C PRO A 44 8.96 7.54 0.28
N TRP A 45 8.87 7.56 -1.04
CA TRP A 45 7.98 8.46 -1.77
C TRP A 45 6.52 8.26 -1.39
N VAL A 46 6.14 7.05 -1.00
CA VAL A 46 4.82 6.74 -0.44
C VAL A 46 4.46 7.61 0.77
N GLU A 47 5.43 7.90 1.64
CA GLU A 47 5.22 8.76 2.82
C GLU A 47 5.46 10.23 2.52
N LYS A 48 6.47 10.55 1.68
CA LYS A 48 6.79 11.93 1.26
C LYS A 48 5.60 12.58 0.55
N TYR A 49 4.96 11.84 -0.36
CA TYR A 49 3.80 12.29 -1.15
C TYR A 49 2.45 11.90 -0.53
N ARG A 50 2.43 11.51 0.75
CA ARG A 50 1.17 11.20 1.43
C ARG A 50 0.29 12.46 1.48
N PRO A 51 -0.97 12.41 0.99
CA PRO A 51 -1.87 13.56 1.00
C PRO A 51 -1.99 14.22 2.38
N VAL A 52 -1.75 15.53 2.43
CA VAL A 52 -1.84 16.31 3.67
C VAL A 52 -3.25 16.85 3.85
N THR A 53 -3.84 17.36 2.77
CA THR A 53 -5.19 17.90 2.71
C THR A 53 -6.15 16.94 1.99
N LEU A 54 -7.46 17.21 2.10
CA LEU A 54 -8.47 16.42 1.39
C LEU A 54 -8.46 16.69 -0.12
N ASP A 55 -7.97 17.86 -0.53
CA ASP A 55 -7.90 18.26 -1.94
C ASP A 55 -6.73 17.55 -2.65
N ASP A 56 -5.71 17.14 -1.89
CA ASP A 56 -4.59 16.34 -2.38
C ASP A 56 -4.97 14.86 -2.61
N VAL A 57 -6.12 14.41 -2.12
CA VAL A 57 -6.57 13.03 -2.29
C VAL A 57 -7.13 12.85 -3.70
N SER A 58 -6.38 12.15 -4.54
CA SER A 58 -6.83 11.82 -5.90
C SER A 58 -7.92 10.75 -5.88
N GLY A 59 -8.96 10.95 -6.69
CA GLY A 59 -10.10 10.04 -6.81
C GLY A 59 -11.19 10.20 -5.75
N HIS A 60 -12.27 9.43 -5.91
CA HIS A 60 -13.40 9.32 -4.96
C HIS A 60 -14.08 10.66 -4.56
N GLN A 61 -14.18 11.61 -5.50
CA GLN A 61 -14.75 12.94 -5.25
C GLN A 61 -16.15 12.91 -4.62
N ASP A 62 -17.00 11.96 -5.00
CA ASP A 62 -18.34 11.81 -4.42
C ASP A 62 -18.32 11.45 -2.92
N ILE A 63 -17.36 10.61 -2.53
CA ILE A 63 -17.16 10.19 -1.13
C ILE A 63 -16.63 11.36 -0.33
N LEU A 64 -15.62 12.06 -0.85
CA LEU A 64 -15.02 13.24 -0.21
C LEU A 64 -16.06 14.36 -0.05
N ALA A 65 -16.87 14.62 -1.07
CA ALA A 65 -17.96 15.61 -1.01
C ALA A 65 -19.00 15.27 0.06
N THR A 66 -19.36 14.00 0.19
CA THR A 66 -20.32 13.53 1.22
C THR A 66 -19.74 13.67 2.63
N ILE A 67 -18.48 13.26 2.81
CA ILE A 67 -17.77 13.40 4.09
C ILE A 67 -17.64 14.89 4.47
N ASN A 68 -17.30 15.76 3.52
CA ASN A 68 -17.21 17.20 3.74
C ASN A 68 -18.53 17.80 4.22
N LYS A 69 -19.66 17.42 3.58
CA LYS A 69 -21.00 17.84 4.04
C LYS A 69 -21.31 17.37 5.47
N PHE A 70 -20.87 16.17 5.86
CA PHE A 70 -21.07 15.68 7.23
C PHE A 70 -20.24 16.43 8.27
N VAL A 71 -19.04 16.89 7.89
CA VAL A 71 -18.19 17.73 8.74
C VAL A 71 -18.77 19.13 8.89
N GLU A 72 -19.17 19.76 7.78
CA GLU A 72 -19.76 21.11 7.77
C GLU A 72 -21.08 21.18 8.55
N SER A 73 -21.89 20.11 8.47
CA SER A 73 -23.13 19.99 9.26
C SER A 73 -22.90 19.56 10.72
N ASN A 74 -21.65 19.33 11.14
CA ASN A 74 -21.26 18.84 12.47
C ASN A 74 -22.04 17.58 12.91
N ARG A 75 -22.34 16.69 11.94
CA ARG A 75 -23.14 15.48 12.13
C ARG A 75 -22.40 14.23 11.63
N LEU A 76 -21.08 14.18 11.82
CA LEU A 76 -20.22 13.11 11.29
C LEU A 76 -20.49 11.74 11.94
N PRO A 77 -21.20 10.79 11.30
CA PRO A 77 -21.50 9.48 11.89
C PRO A 77 -20.22 8.66 12.15
N HIS A 78 -20.34 7.47 12.75
CA HIS A 78 -19.23 6.52 12.71
C HIS A 78 -18.98 6.12 11.25
N LEU A 79 -17.72 6.10 10.84
CA LEU A 79 -17.32 5.85 9.45
C LEU A 79 -16.70 4.47 9.33
N LEU A 80 -17.00 3.80 8.22
CA LEU A 80 -16.27 2.62 7.77
C LEU A 80 -15.74 2.90 6.37
N LEU A 81 -14.43 3.02 6.24
CA LEU A 81 -13.73 3.14 4.96
C LEU A 81 -13.20 1.76 4.59
N TYR A 82 -13.67 1.19 3.48
CA TYR A 82 -13.23 -0.13 3.05
C TYR A 82 -12.96 -0.22 1.56
N GLY A 83 -12.02 -1.08 1.16
CA GLY A 83 -11.64 -1.24 -0.24
C GLY A 83 -10.22 -1.79 -0.39
N PRO A 84 -9.76 -1.98 -1.63
CA PRO A 84 -8.41 -2.48 -1.92
C PRO A 84 -7.30 -1.64 -1.26
N PRO A 85 -6.09 -2.21 -1.08
CA PRO A 85 -4.94 -1.44 -0.60
C PRO A 85 -4.59 -0.29 -1.57
N GLY A 86 -3.90 0.73 -1.06
CA GLY A 86 -3.39 1.81 -1.91
C GLY A 86 -4.41 2.81 -2.45
N THR A 87 -5.69 2.72 -2.08
CA THR A 87 -6.76 3.64 -2.54
C THR A 87 -6.91 4.92 -1.70
N GLY A 88 -6.00 5.18 -0.76
CA GLY A 88 -6.01 6.42 0.03
C GLY A 88 -6.94 6.45 1.26
N LYS A 89 -7.43 5.30 1.74
CA LYS A 89 -8.33 5.21 2.93
C LYS A 89 -7.74 5.90 4.17
N THR A 90 -6.54 5.49 4.60
CA THR A 90 -5.83 6.04 5.77
C THR A 90 -5.46 7.51 5.55
N SER A 91 -4.98 7.87 4.35
CA SER A 91 -4.66 9.25 4.01
C SER A 91 -5.88 10.17 4.09
N THR A 92 -7.03 9.71 3.61
CA THR A 92 -8.29 10.47 3.62
C THR A 92 -8.73 10.82 5.04
N ILE A 93 -8.75 9.84 5.96
CA ILE A 93 -9.18 10.11 7.34
C ILE A 93 -8.19 10.98 8.10
N LEU A 94 -6.89 10.84 7.85
CA LEU A 94 -5.87 11.69 8.47
C LEU A 94 -5.97 13.13 7.98
N ALA A 95 -6.18 13.33 6.67
CA ALA A 95 -6.45 14.65 6.08
C ALA A 95 -7.74 15.26 6.64
N LEU A 96 -8.81 14.45 6.77
CA LEU A 96 -10.06 14.87 7.41
C LEU A 96 -9.84 15.31 8.86
N ALA A 97 -9.09 14.52 9.63
CA ALA A 97 -8.79 14.82 11.02
C ALA A 97 -7.99 16.12 11.16
N ARG A 98 -7.02 16.37 10.27
CA ARG A 98 -6.29 17.65 10.20
C ARG A 98 -7.23 18.82 9.90
N ARG A 99 -8.18 18.66 8.98
CA ARG A 99 -9.17 19.70 8.66
C ARG A 99 -10.11 19.99 9.85
N ILE A 100 -10.55 18.97 10.58
CA ILE A 100 -11.50 19.13 11.70
C ILE A 100 -10.84 19.75 12.94
N TYR A 101 -9.64 19.27 13.31
CA TYR A 101 -9.01 19.62 14.59
C TYR A 101 -7.85 20.61 14.47
N GLY A 102 -7.32 20.80 13.26
CA GLY A 102 -6.05 21.49 13.05
C GLY A 102 -4.84 20.64 13.47
N THR A 103 -3.65 21.07 13.06
CA THR A 103 -2.39 20.37 13.36
C THR A 103 -2.06 20.36 14.85
N ALA A 104 -2.35 21.44 15.57
CA ALA A 104 -2.05 21.60 17.00
C ALA A 104 -2.87 20.65 17.89
N ASN A 105 -4.16 20.45 17.59
CA ASN A 105 -5.06 19.67 18.46
C ASN A 105 -5.17 18.19 18.04
N MET A 106 -4.56 17.78 16.92
CA MET A 106 -4.65 16.41 16.41
C MET A 106 -4.20 15.39 17.46
N ARG A 107 -3.06 15.60 18.13
CA ARG A 107 -2.50 14.66 19.13
C ARG A 107 -3.41 14.43 20.34
N GLN A 108 -4.28 15.39 20.65
CA GLN A 108 -5.16 15.33 21.83
C GLN A 108 -6.56 14.82 21.47
N MET A 109 -7.01 15.11 20.26
CA MET A 109 -8.37 14.84 19.80
C MET A 109 -8.50 13.58 18.92
N VAL A 110 -7.38 13.08 18.39
CA VAL A 110 -7.33 11.91 17.50
C VAL A 110 -6.51 10.81 18.15
N LEU A 111 -7.09 9.62 18.27
CA LEU A 111 -6.38 8.40 18.64
C LEU A 111 -6.28 7.49 17.42
N GLU A 112 -5.08 7.34 16.86
CA GLU A 112 -4.78 6.39 15.79
C GLU A 112 -4.24 5.09 16.40
N LEU A 113 -4.89 3.97 16.10
CA LEU A 113 -4.43 2.65 16.45
C LEU A 113 -4.41 1.80 15.18
N ASN A 114 -3.24 1.24 14.86
CA ASN A 114 -3.19 0.13 13.92
C ASN A 114 -3.59 -1.14 14.68
N ALA A 115 -4.66 -1.78 14.24
CA ALA A 115 -5.24 -2.92 14.92
C ALA A 115 -4.46 -4.24 14.71
N SER A 116 -3.48 -4.25 13.79
CA SER A 116 -2.54 -5.36 13.60
C SER A 116 -1.38 -5.38 14.59
N ASP A 117 -1.15 -4.30 15.36
CA ASP A 117 -0.13 -4.30 16.41
C ASP A 117 -0.48 -5.34 17.48
N ASP A 118 0.47 -6.24 17.76
CA ASP A 118 0.42 -7.39 18.68
C ASP A 118 0.28 -7.01 20.17
N ARG A 119 -0.27 -5.84 20.47
CA ARG A 119 -0.39 -5.28 21.82
C ARG A 119 -1.51 -5.91 22.66
N GLY A 120 -2.14 -6.98 22.17
CA GLY A 120 -3.21 -7.69 22.88
C GLY A 120 -4.56 -6.97 22.85
N ILE A 121 -5.64 -7.75 22.79
CA ILE A 121 -7.03 -7.29 22.67
C ILE A 121 -7.41 -6.36 23.83
N ASP A 122 -6.92 -6.65 25.04
CA ASP A 122 -7.29 -5.92 26.25
C ASP A 122 -6.64 -4.54 26.33
N VAL A 123 -5.40 -4.38 25.84
CA VAL A 123 -4.71 -3.08 25.82
C VAL A 123 -5.38 -2.13 24.84
N VAL A 124 -5.75 -2.62 23.64
CA VAL A 124 -6.48 -1.83 22.64
C VAL A 124 -7.84 -1.40 23.21
N ARG A 125 -8.55 -2.33 23.84
CA ARG A 125 -9.85 -2.04 24.48
C ARG A 125 -9.72 -1.00 25.59
N GLU A 126 -8.73 -1.13 26.45
CA GLU A 126 -8.53 -0.22 27.58
C GLU A 126 -8.08 1.17 27.11
N GLN A 127 -7.16 1.26 26.14
CA GLN A 127 -6.74 2.54 25.55
C GLN A 127 -7.92 3.28 24.91
N ILE A 128 -8.73 2.59 24.11
CA ILE A 128 -9.92 3.16 23.47
C ILE A 128 -10.94 3.60 24.53
N LYS A 129 -11.18 2.77 25.55
CA LYS A 129 -12.11 3.09 26.65
C LYS A 129 -11.63 4.30 27.45
N THR A 130 -10.36 4.37 27.78
CA THR A 130 -9.75 5.49 28.51
C THR A 130 -9.89 6.76 27.68
N PHE A 131 -9.47 6.74 26.42
CA PHE A 131 -9.54 7.90 25.53
C PHE A 131 -10.98 8.40 25.31
N ALA A 132 -11.93 7.48 25.09
CA ALA A 132 -13.34 7.80 24.90
C ALA A 132 -14.02 8.30 26.20
N SER A 133 -13.54 7.87 27.37
CA SER A 133 -14.11 8.28 28.67
C SER A 133 -13.53 9.59 29.22
N THR A 134 -12.31 9.97 28.83
CA THR A 134 -11.71 11.24 29.25
C THR A 134 -12.52 12.41 28.67
N LYS A 135 -13.26 13.14 29.51
CA LYS A 135 -13.99 14.35 29.10
C LYS A 135 -13.01 15.45 28.65
N GLN A 136 -13.45 16.34 27.76
CA GLN A 136 -12.66 17.47 27.29
C GLN A 136 -12.22 18.34 28.47
N ILE A 137 -10.92 18.41 28.74
CA ILE A 137 -10.35 19.22 29.83
C ILE A 137 -10.28 20.71 29.43
N PHE A 138 -10.38 21.05 28.14
CA PHE A 138 -10.13 22.41 27.63
C PHE A 138 -11.29 23.04 26.85
N SER A 139 -12.52 22.96 27.37
CA SER A 139 -13.60 23.88 26.95
C SER A 139 -13.59 25.21 27.75
N MET A 140 -12.66 25.41 28.69
CA MET A 140 -12.54 26.65 29.46
C MET A 140 -11.09 27.10 29.50
N GLY A 141 -10.75 28.05 28.64
CA GLY A 141 -9.42 28.63 28.59
C GLY A 141 -9.31 29.70 27.50
N SER A 142 -9.96 30.84 27.76
CA SER A 142 -9.61 32.17 27.22
C SER A 142 -9.53 32.36 25.69
N SER A 143 -10.56 33.03 25.15
CA SER A 143 -10.41 34.26 24.35
C SER A 143 -9.24 34.33 23.34
N ALA A 144 -9.11 33.35 22.45
CA ALA A 144 -8.30 33.48 21.24
C ALA A 144 -9.02 32.84 20.05
N ALA A 145 -9.64 33.72 19.27
CA ALA A 145 -10.06 33.56 17.88
C ALA A 145 -11.12 32.48 17.57
N LYS A 146 -12.26 32.97 17.09
CA LYS A 146 -13.26 32.29 16.26
C LYS A 146 -12.65 31.73 14.97
N SER A 147 -11.81 30.70 15.05
CA SER A 147 -11.35 29.98 13.86
C SER A 147 -11.14 28.50 14.19
N SER A 148 -11.93 27.68 13.52
CA SER A 148 -11.68 26.26 13.17
C SER A 148 -11.92 25.10 14.15
N SER A 149 -12.37 25.25 15.40
CA SER A 149 -12.79 24.06 16.19
C SER A 149 -14.23 23.62 15.87
N ILE A 150 -14.43 23.01 14.70
CA ILE A 150 -15.74 22.63 14.15
C ILE A 150 -16.41 21.48 14.94
N ALA A 151 -15.63 20.64 15.65
CA ALA A 151 -16.13 19.41 16.25
C ALA A 151 -15.98 19.34 17.78
N GLY A 152 -17.11 19.20 18.49
CA GLY A 152 -17.17 18.91 19.92
C GLY A 152 -16.97 17.43 20.30
N PHE A 153 -16.46 16.61 19.37
CA PHE A 153 -16.27 15.18 19.56
C PHE A 153 -14.80 14.76 19.34
N LYS A 154 -14.37 13.66 19.96
CA LYS A 154 -13.08 13.02 19.69
C LYS A 154 -13.17 12.05 18.51
N LEU A 155 -12.06 11.82 17.83
CA LEU A 155 -11.96 10.86 16.73
C LEU A 155 -11.05 9.69 17.12
N ILE A 156 -11.54 8.47 16.94
CA ILE A 156 -10.72 7.26 17.06
C ILE A 156 -10.62 6.62 15.69
N ILE A 157 -9.39 6.45 15.20
CA ILE A 157 -9.07 5.81 13.93
C ILE A 157 -8.52 4.42 14.22
N LEU A 158 -9.20 3.41 13.72
CA LEU A 158 -8.78 2.01 13.80
C LEU A 158 -8.39 1.56 12.40
N ASP A 159 -7.09 1.48 12.12
CA ASP A 159 -6.57 0.96 10.86
C ASP A 159 -6.45 -0.57 10.89
N GLU A 160 -6.58 -1.21 9.73
CA GLU A 160 -6.51 -2.67 9.57
C GLU A 160 -7.45 -3.44 10.51
N ALA A 161 -8.67 -2.93 10.71
CA ALA A 161 -9.63 -3.52 11.64
C ALA A 161 -10.10 -4.94 11.24
N ASP A 162 -9.85 -5.36 9.99
CA ASP A 162 -10.07 -6.72 9.51
C ASP A 162 -9.04 -7.74 10.02
N ALA A 163 -7.93 -7.28 10.60
CA ALA A 163 -6.99 -8.13 11.36
C ALA A 163 -7.45 -8.38 12.80
N MET A 164 -8.48 -7.69 13.30
CA MET A 164 -8.97 -7.85 14.67
C MET A 164 -9.75 -9.16 14.86
N THR A 165 -9.52 -9.80 16.01
CA THR A 165 -10.33 -10.95 16.44
C THR A 165 -11.80 -10.56 16.65
N ASN A 166 -12.71 -11.52 16.43
CA ASN A 166 -14.15 -11.32 16.61
C ASN A 166 -14.49 -10.84 18.03
N THR A 167 -13.81 -11.36 19.05
CA THR A 167 -14.01 -10.95 20.46
C THR A 167 -13.68 -9.47 20.66
N ALA A 168 -12.59 -8.98 20.06
CA ALA A 168 -12.20 -7.58 20.13
C ALA A 168 -13.24 -6.68 19.44
N GLN A 169 -13.72 -7.08 18.27
CA GLN A 169 -14.77 -6.38 17.54
C GLN A 169 -16.07 -6.28 18.34
N MET A 170 -16.49 -7.35 19.02
CA MET A 170 -17.67 -7.33 19.90
C MET A 170 -17.48 -6.41 21.11
N ALA A 171 -16.26 -6.33 21.67
CA ALA A 171 -15.95 -5.39 22.75
C ALA A 171 -16.01 -3.93 22.26
N LEU A 172 -15.48 -3.64 21.07
CA LEU A 172 -15.54 -2.32 20.45
C LEU A 172 -16.99 -1.85 20.25
N ARG A 173 -17.88 -2.74 19.78
CA ARG A 173 -19.30 -2.43 19.60
C ARG A 173 -19.93 -1.81 20.85
N ARG A 174 -19.68 -2.39 22.03
CA ARG A 174 -20.23 -1.88 23.31
C ARG A 174 -19.66 -0.51 23.67
N ILE A 175 -18.40 -0.25 23.34
CA ILE A 175 -17.74 1.04 23.57
C ILE A 175 -18.32 2.09 22.62
N MET A 176 -18.49 1.76 21.34
CA MET A 176 -19.08 2.65 20.34
C MET A 176 -20.49 3.10 20.74
N GLU A 177 -21.34 2.17 21.17
CA GLU A 177 -22.70 2.49 21.65
C GLU A 177 -22.67 3.40 22.89
N LYS A 178 -21.80 3.10 23.86
CA LYS A 178 -21.75 3.85 25.13
C LYS A 178 -21.23 5.28 24.97
N TYR A 179 -20.30 5.52 24.05
CA TYR A 179 -19.60 6.80 23.90
C TYR A 179 -19.91 7.55 22.61
N THR A 180 -20.96 7.16 21.87
CA THR A 180 -21.35 7.77 20.58
C THR A 180 -21.59 9.29 20.66
N ALA A 181 -22.02 9.79 21.82
CA ALA A 181 -22.26 11.22 22.04
C ALA A 181 -20.96 12.07 22.03
N ASN A 182 -19.85 11.51 22.52
CA ASN A 182 -18.60 12.25 22.74
C ASN A 182 -17.49 11.86 21.76
N THR A 183 -17.57 10.66 21.17
CA THR A 183 -16.52 10.08 20.35
C THR A 183 -17.08 9.52 19.06
N ARG A 184 -16.41 9.78 17.93
CA ARG A 184 -16.68 9.17 16.64
C ARG A 184 -15.57 8.19 16.30
N PHE A 185 -15.96 7.04 15.75
CA PHE A 185 -15.06 6.01 15.29
C PHE A 185 -14.95 6.06 13.78
N CYS A 186 -13.73 5.96 13.27
CA CYS A 186 -13.44 5.68 11.87
C CYS A 186 -12.71 4.34 11.80
N ILE A 187 -13.36 3.36 11.18
CA ILE A 187 -12.85 2.01 10.99
C ILE A 187 -12.34 1.91 9.55
N ILE A 188 -11.12 1.43 9.38
CA ILE A 188 -10.52 1.17 8.07
C ILE A 188 -10.28 -0.34 7.95
N ALA A 189 -10.69 -0.91 6.83
CA ALA A 189 -10.49 -2.33 6.55
C ALA A 189 -10.26 -2.56 5.05
N ASN A 190 -9.56 -3.62 4.69
CA ASN A 190 -9.50 -4.03 3.29
C ASN A 190 -10.75 -4.85 2.91
N TYR A 191 -11.16 -5.74 3.81
CA TYR A 191 -12.27 -6.66 3.59
C TYR A 191 -13.44 -6.43 4.56
N ALA A 192 -14.55 -5.87 4.05
CA ALA A 192 -15.74 -5.65 4.87
C ALA A 192 -16.37 -6.94 5.42
N HIS A 193 -16.21 -8.09 4.73
CA HIS A 193 -16.77 -9.37 5.16
C HIS A 193 -16.05 -9.97 6.39
N LYS A 194 -14.83 -9.52 6.71
CA LYS A 194 -14.10 -9.92 7.92
C LYS A 194 -14.55 -9.16 9.16
N LEU A 195 -15.40 -8.14 8.99
CA LEU A 195 -15.96 -7.36 10.09
C LEU A 195 -17.30 -7.93 10.53
N SER A 196 -17.54 -7.91 11.84
CA SER A 196 -18.80 -8.38 12.42
C SER A 196 -19.98 -7.52 11.93
N PRO A 197 -21.14 -8.13 11.61
CA PRO A 197 -22.35 -7.40 11.21
C PRO A 197 -22.81 -6.35 12.23
N ALA A 198 -22.48 -6.56 13.51
CA ALA A 198 -22.77 -5.63 14.59
C ALA A 198 -21.97 -4.32 14.48
N LEU A 199 -20.72 -4.35 14.03
CA LEU A 199 -19.95 -3.13 13.76
C LEU A 199 -20.44 -2.45 12.48
N LEU A 200 -20.69 -3.24 11.42
CA LEU A 200 -21.14 -2.73 10.11
C LEU A 200 -22.45 -1.93 10.22
N SER A 201 -23.40 -2.39 11.04
CA SER A 201 -24.70 -1.73 11.23
C SER A 201 -24.62 -0.37 11.96
N ARG A 202 -23.51 -0.07 12.64
CA ARG A 202 -23.33 1.17 13.42
C ARG A 202 -22.52 2.23 12.69
N CYS A 203 -22.01 1.91 11.49
CA CYS A 203 -21.15 2.78 10.72
C CYS A 203 -21.76 3.11 9.35
N THR A 204 -21.60 4.34 8.90
CA THR A 204 -21.82 4.73 7.51
C THR A 204 -20.66 4.21 6.67
N ARG A 205 -20.99 3.46 5.62
CA ARG A 205 -20.03 2.71 4.82
C ARG A 205 -19.63 3.50 3.58
N PHE A 206 -18.33 3.66 3.38
CA PHE A 206 -17.74 4.25 2.18
C PHE A 206 -16.81 3.22 1.52
N ARG A 207 -17.19 2.81 0.31
CA ARG A 207 -16.40 1.87 -0.50
C ARG A 207 -15.43 2.63 -1.37
N PHE A 208 -14.14 2.47 -1.12
CA PHE A 208 -13.08 2.95 -2.00
C PHE A 208 -12.86 1.90 -3.09
N SER A 209 -13.20 2.23 -4.32
CA SER A 209 -12.84 1.42 -5.49
C SER A 209 -11.34 1.58 -5.81
N PRO A 210 -10.75 0.69 -6.62
CA PRO A 210 -9.45 0.98 -7.24
C PRO A 210 -9.47 2.37 -7.90
N LEU A 211 -8.35 3.09 -7.83
CA LEU A 211 -8.22 4.40 -8.47
C LEU A 211 -8.27 4.26 -9.98
N LYS A 212 -8.85 5.26 -10.66
CA LYS A 212 -8.88 5.30 -12.12
C LYS A 212 -7.48 5.62 -12.65
N GLU A 213 -7.19 5.13 -13.85
CA GLU A 213 -5.89 5.34 -14.50
C GLU A 213 -5.54 6.83 -14.63
N GLY A 214 -6.53 7.68 -14.95
CA GLY A 214 -6.35 9.13 -15.02
C GLY A 214 -5.97 9.77 -13.68
N ASP A 215 -6.58 9.33 -12.57
CA ASP A 215 -6.27 9.85 -11.23
C ASP A 215 -4.85 9.46 -10.80
N ILE A 216 -4.40 8.26 -11.16
CA ILE A 216 -3.03 7.79 -10.89
C ILE A 216 -2.01 8.57 -11.71
N ARG A 217 -2.29 8.77 -13.01
CA ARG A 217 -1.39 9.49 -13.92
C ARG A 217 -1.08 10.89 -13.40
N VAL A 218 -2.09 11.64 -12.98
CA VAL A 218 -1.91 13.02 -12.46
C VAL A 218 -0.95 13.06 -11.27
N LEU A 219 -1.06 12.10 -10.34
CA LEU A 219 -0.16 12.07 -9.18
C LEU A 219 1.25 11.61 -9.57
N VAL A 220 1.37 10.62 -10.46
CA VAL A 220 2.67 10.15 -10.96
C VAL A 220 3.39 11.28 -11.69
N GLU A 221 2.71 12.02 -12.56
CA GLU A 221 3.28 13.17 -13.28
C GLU A 221 3.76 14.25 -12.31
N LYS A 222 2.97 14.57 -11.28
CA LYS A 222 3.40 15.50 -10.22
C LYS A 222 4.70 15.04 -9.53
N VAL A 223 4.82 13.76 -9.20
CA VAL A 223 6.04 13.21 -8.58
C VAL A 223 7.22 13.22 -9.55
N VAL A 224 6.98 12.93 -10.83
CA VAL A 224 8.00 12.97 -11.89
C VAL A 224 8.57 14.38 -12.05
N GLU A 225 7.71 15.42 -11.99
CA GLU A 225 8.11 16.82 -12.04
C GLU A 225 8.88 17.25 -10.78
N GLU A 226 8.38 16.91 -9.58
CA GLU A 226 9.01 17.31 -8.31
C GLU A 226 10.36 16.62 -8.07
N GLU A 227 10.54 15.37 -8.49
CA GLU A 227 11.79 14.60 -8.32
C GLU A 227 12.74 14.66 -9.54
N ASN A 228 12.33 15.36 -10.61
CA ASN A 228 13.03 15.42 -11.90
C ASN A 228 13.40 14.02 -12.44
N VAL A 229 12.39 13.16 -12.58
CA VAL A 229 12.54 11.78 -13.09
C VAL A 229 12.53 11.79 -14.61
N LYS A 230 13.53 11.17 -15.24
CA LYS A 230 13.55 10.96 -16.70
C LYS A 230 12.79 9.69 -17.05
N ILE A 231 11.51 9.82 -17.42
CA ILE A 231 10.64 8.69 -17.78
C ILE A 231 10.01 8.91 -19.16
N GLN A 232 9.89 7.84 -19.94
CA GLN A 232 9.15 7.87 -21.22
C GLN A 232 7.64 7.87 -20.98
N GLY A 233 6.86 8.52 -21.85
CA GLY A 233 5.39 8.54 -21.74
C GLY A 233 4.77 7.14 -21.75
N GLU A 234 5.25 6.25 -22.63
CA GLU A 234 4.79 4.85 -22.68
C GLU A 234 5.10 4.08 -21.39
N ALA A 235 6.18 4.44 -20.70
CA ALA A 235 6.57 3.85 -19.43
C ALA A 235 5.63 4.30 -18.30
N VAL A 236 5.17 5.56 -18.31
CA VAL A 236 4.12 6.03 -17.39
C VAL A 236 2.82 5.25 -17.61
N ASP A 237 2.43 5.03 -18.85
CA ASP A 237 1.22 4.26 -19.19
C ASP A 237 1.31 2.82 -18.69
N ALA A 238 2.47 2.17 -18.88
CA ALA A 238 2.75 0.84 -18.37
C ALA A 238 2.69 0.79 -16.84
N LEU A 239 3.27 1.79 -16.14
CA LEU A 239 3.23 1.89 -14.68
C LEU A 239 1.80 1.98 -14.16
N VAL A 240 0.99 2.86 -14.75
CA VAL A 240 -0.41 3.07 -14.35
C VAL A 240 -1.21 1.77 -14.52
N LYS A 241 -1.04 1.09 -15.65
CA LYS A 241 -1.71 -0.18 -15.93
C LYS A 241 -1.30 -1.29 -14.95
N LEU A 242 0.00 -1.44 -14.69
CA LEU A 242 0.53 -2.47 -13.79
C LEU A 242 0.20 -2.19 -12.31
N SER A 243 -0.10 -0.93 -11.96
CA SER A 243 -0.51 -0.55 -10.63
C SER A 243 -1.91 -1.05 -10.25
N LYS A 244 -2.76 -1.43 -11.22
CA LYS A 244 -4.12 -1.97 -11.02
C LYS A 244 -4.96 -1.17 -10.01
N GLY A 245 -4.81 0.16 -10.00
CA GLY A 245 -5.54 1.05 -9.10
C GLY A 245 -4.92 1.27 -7.70
N ASP A 246 -3.74 0.71 -7.42
CA ASP A 246 -2.98 0.90 -6.17
C ASP A 246 -1.90 1.98 -6.33
N MET A 247 -2.09 3.13 -5.69
CA MET A 247 -1.13 4.24 -5.74
C MET A 247 0.17 3.94 -5.01
N ARG A 248 0.12 3.18 -3.91
CA ARG A 248 1.32 2.82 -3.15
C ARG A 248 2.25 1.98 -4.00
N ARG A 249 1.69 1.04 -4.76
CA ARG A 249 2.44 0.23 -5.73
C ARG A 249 3.08 1.11 -6.81
N ALA A 250 2.33 2.04 -7.40
CA ALA A 250 2.82 2.96 -8.43
C ALA A 250 4.06 3.74 -7.95
N LEU A 251 3.97 4.36 -6.76
CA LEU A 251 5.04 5.17 -6.19
C LEU A 251 6.27 4.34 -5.80
N ASN A 252 6.07 3.15 -5.23
CA ASN A 252 7.18 2.26 -4.88
C ASN A 252 7.97 1.81 -6.10
N VAL A 253 7.28 1.46 -7.19
CA VAL A 253 7.93 1.06 -8.44
C VAL A 253 8.65 2.25 -9.07
N LEU A 254 8.01 3.42 -9.13
CA LEU A 254 8.64 4.62 -9.66
C LEU A 254 9.91 4.98 -8.88
N GLN A 255 9.87 4.90 -7.55
CA GLN A 255 11.03 5.14 -6.69
C GLN A 255 12.13 4.10 -6.93
N ALA A 256 11.79 2.82 -7.08
CA ALA A 256 12.74 1.76 -7.35
C ALA A 256 13.43 1.94 -8.72
N CYS A 257 12.67 2.25 -9.77
CA CYS A 257 13.20 2.56 -11.10
C CYS A 257 14.11 3.80 -11.05
N HIS A 258 13.71 4.83 -10.29
CA HIS A 258 14.51 6.03 -10.11
C HIS A 258 15.84 5.75 -9.40
N ALA A 259 15.80 4.99 -8.30
CA ALA A 259 16.99 4.59 -7.56
C ALA A 259 17.91 3.71 -8.42
N SER A 260 17.35 2.81 -9.23
CA SER A 260 18.12 1.97 -10.17
C SER A 260 18.77 2.78 -11.29
N SER A 261 18.14 3.87 -11.74
CA SER A 261 18.69 4.76 -12.77
C SER A 261 19.81 5.67 -12.25
N THR A 262 20.04 5.70 -10.93
CA THR A 262 21.08 6.49 -10.30
C THR A 262 22.35 5.63 -10.17
N PRO A 263 23.51 6.07 -10.71
CA PRO A 263 24.76 5.33 -10.58
C PRO A 263 25.11 5.02 -9.11
N LEU A 264 25.56 3.79 -8.87
CA LEU A 264 25.98 3.33 -7.55
C LEU A 264 27.09 4.23 -6.99
N ARG A 265 26.90 4.74 -5.77
CA ARG A 265 27.94 5.47 -5.04
C ARG A 265 28.83 4.50 -4.28
N LEU A 266 30.15 4.70 -4.33
CA LEU A 266 31.06 4.12 -3.34
C LEU A 266 30.86 4.85 -2.00
N LYS A 267 30.89 4.08 -0.90
CA LYS A 267 30.47 4.49 0.46
C LYS A 267 31.21 5.71 1.05
N ASN A 268 32.25 6.22 0.38
CA ASN A 268 33.20 7.22 0.90
C ASN A 268 33.38 8.47 0.03
N GLU A 269 32.56 8.70 -1.01
CA GLU A 269 32.65 9.92 -1.84
C GLU A 269 31.54 10.94 -1.50
N PRO A 270 31.83 12.25 -1.50
CA PRO A 270 30.85 13.29 -1.24
C PRO A 270 29.74 13.26 -2.31
N LYS A 271 28.49 13.57 -1.92
CA LYS A 271 27.30 13.65 -2.81
C LYS A 271 27.67 14.57 -3.99
N PRO A 272 27.89 14.06 -5.22
CA PRO A 272 28.14 14.94 -6.35
C PRO A 272 26.91 15.84 -6.56
N PRO A 273 27.09 17.06 -7.07
CA PRO A 273 25.98 17.98 -7.32
C PRO A 273 24.96 17.30 -8.25
N GLU A 274 23.66 17.51 -8.01
CA GLU A 274 22.57 16.85 -8.76
C GLU A 274 22.70 17.02 -10.29
N SER A 275 23.40 18.06 -10.73
CA SER A 275 23.73 18.35 -12.13
C SER A 275 24.66 17.34 -12.82
N GLU A 276 25.45 16.55 -12.08
CA GLU A 276 26.41 15.60 -12.65
C GLU A 276 25.90 14.15 -12.71
N ILE A 277 24.73 13.88 -12.10
CA ILE A 277 24.13 12.55 -12.13
C ILE A 277 23.42 12.36 -13.48
N GLN A 278 24.09 11.70 -14.43
CA GLN A 278 23.44 11.23 -15.65
C GLN A 278 22.51 10.05 -15.33
N ARG A 279 21.27 10.38 -14.94
CA ARG A 279 20.20 9.39 -14.75
C ARG A 279 19.83 8.77 -16.10
N GLU A 280 19.79 7.45 -16.16
CA GLU A 280 19.25 6.72 -17.32
C GLU A 280 17.75 7.00 -17.48
N THR A 281 17.27 6.92 -18.72
CA THR A 281 15.84 7.14 -18.99
C THR A 281 15.07 5.86 -18.67
N ILE A 282 14.04 5.96 -17.83
CA ILE A 282 13.17 4.83 -17.47
C ILE A 282 12.33 4.46 -18.70
N THR A 283 12.53 3.25 -19.20
CA THR A 283 11.79 2.65 -20.32
C THR A 283 10.68 1.72 -19.82
N THR A 284 9.77 1.31 -20.69
CA THR A 284 8.75 0.30 -20.40
C THR A 284 9.36 -0.99 -19.85
N GLU A 285 10.44 -1.48 -20.48
CA GLU A 285 11.13 -2.70 -20.07
C GLU A 285 11.63 -2.64 -18.63
N THR A 286 12.21 -1.51 -18.20
CA THR A 286 12.70 -1.34 -16.83
C THR A 286 11.60 -1.47 -15.77
N ILE A 287 10.39 -1.02 -16.09
CA ILE A 287 9.24 -1.09 -15.18
C ILE A 287 8.73 -2.52 -15.05
N TYR A 288 8.56 -3.21 -16.18
CA TYR A 288 8.15 -4.61 -16.18
C TYR A 288 9.16 -5.51 -15.45
N ASN A 289 10.45 -5.28 -15.67
CA ASN A 289 11.51 -6.00 -14.97
C ASN A 289 11.54 -5.69 -13.46
N CYS A 290 11.29 -4.45 -13.07
CA CYS A 290 11.20 -4.06 -11.65
C CYS A 290 10.03 -4.73 -10.92
N ILE A 291 8.90 -4.90 -11.60
CA ILE A 291 7.70 -5.55 -11.04
C ILE A 291 7.78 -7.08 -11.17
N ALA A 292 8.73 -7.61 -11.95
CA ALA A 292 8.78 -9.00 -12.40
C ALA A 292 7.48 -9.44 -13.10
N ALA A 293 6.80 -8.50 -13.77
CA ALA A 293 5.60 -8.78 -14.55
C ALA A 293 5.99 -9.26 -15.96
N PRO A 294 5.22 -10.19 -16.57
CA PRO A 294 5.51 -10.66 -17.90
C PRO A 294 5.35 -9.54 -18.93
N GLN A 295 6.34 -9.43 -19.82
CA GLN A 295 6.30 -8.47 -20.92
C GLN A 295 5.12 -8.80 -21.86
N PRO A 296 4.43 -7.78 -22.41
CA PRO A 296 3.32 -8.01 -23.32
C PRO A 296 3.69 -8.88 -24.52
N ASP A 297 4.91 -8.75 -25.03
CA ASP A 297 5.37 -9.50 -26.19
C ASP A 297 5.65 -10.96 -25.87
N ALA A 298 6.17 -11.26 -24.68
CA ALA A 298 6.33 -12.64 -24.20
C ALA A 298 4.97 -13.33 -24.03
N ILE A 299 3.95 -12.61 -23.53
CA ILE A 299 2.58 -13.18 -23.41
C ILE A 299 1.94 -13.40 -24.78
N LYS A 300 2.18 -12.50 -25.75
CA LYS A 300 1.72 -12.71 -27.14
C LYS A 300 2.38 -13.94 -27.75
N GLU A 301 3.70 -14.10 -27.58
CA GLU A 301 4.42 -15.27 -28.06
C GLU A 301 3.86 -16.56 -27.45
N ILE A 302 3.60 -16.58 -26.13
CA ILE A 302 2.96 -17.71 -25.46
C ILE A 302 1.58 -17.99 -26.04
N MET A 303 0.75 -16.95 -26.20
CA MET A 303 -0.60 -17.07 -26.75
C MET A 303 -0.57 -17.60 -28.20
N GLU A 304 0.25 -17.02 -29.07
CA GLU A 304 0.41 -17.44 -30.45
C GLU A 304 0.90 -18.89 -30.55
N THR A 305 1.87 -19.27 -29.71
CA THR A 305 2.36 -20.66 -29.63
C THR A 305 1.22 -21.60 -29.22
N LEU A 306 0.45 -21.24 -28.18
CA LEU A 306 -0.68 -22.04 -27.70
C LEU A 306 -1.80 -22.16 -28.75
N LEU A 307 -2.08 -21.12 -29.54
CA LEU A 307 -3.15 -21.13 -30.54
C LEU A 307 -2.72 -21.85 -31.83
N SER A 308 -1.51 -21.60 -32.31
CA SER A 308 -1.04 -22.08 -33.62
C SER A 308 -0.40 -23.46 -33.61
N THR A 309 0.31 -23.83 -32.54
CA THR A 309 1.13 -25.05 -32.52
C THR A 309 0.32 -26.25 -32.02
N PRO A 310 0.19 -27.34 -32.82
CA PRO A 310 -0.55 -28.52 -32.41
C PRO A 310 0.20 -29.41 -31.41
N ASP A 311 1.54 -29.36 -31.39
CA ASP A 311 2.34 -30.15 -30.47
C ASP A 311 2.39 -29.54 -29.06
N VAL A 312 1.82 -30.25 -28.09
CA VAL A 312 1.80 -29.89 -26.67
C VAL A 312 3.21 -29.82 -26.08
N THR A 313 4.13 -30.68 -26.54
CA THR A 313 5.50 -30.75 -26.00
C THR A 313 6.29 -29.50 -26.35
N SER A 314 6.18 -29.05 -27.61
CA SER A 314 6.76 -27.79 -28.08
C SER A 314 6.23 -26.60 -27.27
N CYS A 315 4.91 -26.48 -27.11
CA CYS A 315 4.29 -25.41 -26.30
C CYS A 315 4.82 -25.39 -24.85
N LEU A 316 4.93 -26.55 -24.21
CA LEU A 316 5.44 -26.66 -22.85
C LEU A 316 6.90 -26.20 -22.74
N ASN A 317 7.74 -26.60 -23.71
CA ASN A 317 9.15 -26.22 -23.73
C ASN A 317 9.33 -24.72 -23.94
N THR A 318 8.55 -24.09 -24.83
CA THR A 318 8.58 -22.63 -25.05
C THR A 318 8.19 -21.88 -23.78
N ILE A 319 7.11 -22.29 -23.11
CA ILE A 319 6.68 -21.65 -21.86
C ILE A 319 7.73 -21.83 -20.77
N ASN A 320 8.30 -23.03 -20.61
CA ASN A 320 9.35 -23.28 -19.62
C ASN A 320 10.64 -22.48 -19.90
N ALA A 321 11.01 -22.33 -21.18
CA ALA A 321 12.13 -21.51 -21.59
C ALA A 321 11.90 -20.05 -21.21
N LEU A 322 10.75 -19.47 -21.59
CA LEU A 322 10.39 -18.09 -21.25
C LEU A 322 10.33 -17.85 -19.74
N LYS A 323 9.75 -18.79 -18.97
CA LYS A 323 9.74 -18.74 -17.50
C LYS A 323 11.14 -18.71 -16.91
N THR A 324 12.05 -19.54 -17.42
CA THR A 324 13.42 -19.64 -16.90
C THR A 324 14.25 -18.42 -17.28
N THR A 325 14.12 -17.93 -18.52
CA THR A 325 14.89 -16.78 -19.02
C THR A 325 14.45 -15.46 -18.40
N GLN A 326 13.14 -15.26 -18.20
CA GLN A 326 12.58 -13.99 -17.70
C GLN A 326 12.21 -14.04 -16.20
N GLY A 327 12.33 -15.20 -15.54
CA GLY A 327 12.02 -15.36 -14.11
C GLY A 327 10.54 -15.20 -13.78
N LEU A 328 9.64 -15.58 -14.71
CA LEU A 328 8.20 -15.36 -14.58
C LEU A 328 7.52 -16.47 -13.77
N ALA A 329 6.65 -16.07 -12.85
CA ALA A 329 5.79 -17.00 -12.13
C ALA A 329 4.59 -17.43 -13.00
N LEU A 330 4.18 -18.68 -12.89
CA LEU A 330 2.99 -19.19 -13.60
C LEU A 330 1.73 -18.38 -13.28
N ALA A 331 1.56 -17.92 -12.03
CA ALA A 331 0.40 -17.13 -11.62
C ALA A 331 0.26 -15.81 -12.42
N ASP A 332 1.38 -15.13 -12.66
CA ASP A 332 1.39 -13.89 -13.43
C ASP A 332 1.13 -14.15 -14.92
N ILE A 333 1.67 -15.27 -15.46
CA ILE A 333 1.40 -15.71 -16.83
C ILE A 333 -0.09 -16.03 -17.02
N ILE A 334 -0.72 -16.78 -16.10
CA ILE A 334 -2.15 -17.11 -16.17
C ILE A 334 -2.99 -15.84 -16.17
N THR A 335 -2.70 -14.90 -15.26
CA THR A 335 -3.42 -13.63 -15.17
C THR A 335 -3.30 -12.82 -16.47
N ALA A 336 -2.09 -12.67 -16.99
CA ALA A 336 -1.84 -11.90 -18.21
C ALA A 336 -2.41 -12.59 -19.47
N LEU A 337 -2.34 -13.92 -19.53
CA LEU A 337 -2.91 -14.71 -20.60
C LEU A 337 -4.43 -14.59 -20.61
N MET A 338 -5.10 -14.68 -19.46
CA MET A 338 -6.55 -14.50 -19.35
C MET A 338 -7.01 -13.11 -19.82
N GLU A 339 -6.27 -12.05 -19.46
CA GLU A 339 -6.54 -10.69 -19.93
C GLU A 339 -6.44 -10.56 -21.47
N GLN A 340 -5.60 -11.36 -22.14
CA GLN A 340 -5.50 -11.39 -23.60
C GLN A 340 -6.53 -12.30 -24.25
N LEU A 341 -6.76 -13.50 -23.71
CA LEU A 341 -7.75 -14.45 -24.22
C LEU A 341 -9.15 -13.87 -24.19
N THR A 342 -9.50 -13.09 -23.16
CA THR A 342 -10.82 -12.44 -23.04
C THR A 342 -11.05 -11.37 -24.11
N LYS A 343 -10.00 -10.88 -24.77
CA LYS A 343 -10.13 -9.93 -25.90
C LYS A 343 -10.34 -10.62 -27.24
N LEU A 344 -10.15 -11.93 -27.32
CA LEU A 344 -10.38 -12.68 -28.55
C LEU A 344 -11.88 -12.90 -28.73
N GLU A 345 -12.37 -12.66 -29.95
CA GLU A 345 -13.75 -12.97 -30.32
C GLU A 345 -13.86 -14.47 -30.63
N VAL A 346 -14.23 -15.26 -29.61
CA VAL A 346 -14.42 -16.72 -29.71
C VAL A 346 -15.85 -17.12 -29.34
N SER A 347 -16.24 -18.36 -29.65
CA SER A 347 -17.56 -18.87 -29.27
C SER A 347 -17.71 -18.93 -27.74
N ALA A 348 -18.93 -18.75 -27.24
CA ALA A 348 -19.20 -18.74 -25.81
C ALA A 348 -18.77 -20.04 -25.11
N GLU A 349 -18.91 -21.20 -25.78
CA GLU A 349 -18.52 -22.51 -25.25
C GLU A 349 -17.01 -22.62 -25.02
N VAL A 350 -16.21 -22.11 -25.97
CA VAL A 350 -14.75 -22.06 -25.86
C VAL A 350 -14.34 -21.13 -24.73
N MET A 351 -14.97 -19.95 -24.65
CA MET A 351 -14.64 -18.97 -23.62
C MET A 351 -14.96 -19.49 -22.22
N ILE A 352 -16.09 -20.19 -22.05
CA ILE A 352 -16.46 -20.83 -20.78
C ILE A 352 -15.42 -21.87 -20.38
N THR A 353 -15.00 -22.73 -21.32
CA THR A 353 -14.01 -23.79 -21.07
C THR A 353 -12.66 -23.21 -20.66
N TRP A 354 -12.20 -22.16 -21.33
CA TRP A 354 -10.96 -21.47 -20.96
C TRP A 354 -11.05 -20.79 -19.59
N LEU A 355 -12.16 -20.09 -19.30
CA LEU A 355 -12.33 -19.42 -18.02
C LEU A 355 -12.41 -20.40 -16.85
N GLU A 356 -13.18 -21.48 -16.99
CA GLU A 356 -13.31 -22.51 -15.96
C GLU A 356 -11.99 -23.24 -15.71
N GLY A 357 -11.34 -23.71 -16.78
CA GLY A 357 -10.08 -24.44 -16.67
C GLY A 357 -8.94 -23.59 -16.11
N LEU A 358 -8.80 -22.33 -16.56
CA LEU A 358 -7.77 -21.44 -16.03
C LEU A 358 -8.05 -21.04 -14.58
N ALA A 359 -9.31 -20.85 -14.17
CA ALA A 359 -9.67 -20.56 -12.79
C ALA A 359 -9.34 -21.71 -11.84
N GLU A 360 -9.58 -22.97 -12.24
CA GLU A 360 -9.17 -24.13 -11.45
C GLU A 360 -7.65 -24.21 -11.30
N ILE A 361 -6.91 -23.94 -12.37
CA ILE A 361 -5.44 -23.94 -12.34
C ILE A 361 -4.93 -22.83 -11.43
N GLU A 362 -5.45 -21.61 -11.56
CA GLU A 362 -5.11 -20.47 -10.70
C GLU A 362 -5.35 -20.82 -9.22
N HIS A 363 -6.49 -21.45 -8.90
CA HIS A 363 -6.79 -21.91 -7.54
C HIS A 363 -5.79 -22.96 -7.03
N ARG A 364 -5.40 -23.94 -7.87
CA ARG A 364 -4.41 -24.96 -7.51
C ARG A 364 -3.01 -24.37 -7.32
N VAL A 365 -2.62 -23.39 -8.14
CA VAL A 365 -1.35 -22.67 -8.01
C VAL A 365 -1.35 -21.86 -6.70
N ALA A 366 -2.44 -21.15 -6.40
CA ALA A 366 -2.59 -20.42 -5.13
C ALA A 366 -2.58 -21.36 -3.90
N GLY A 367 -3.07 -22.59 -4.06
CA GLY A 367 -3.01 -23.64 -3.03
C GLY A 367 -1.64 -24.33 -2.87
N GLY A 368 -0.60 -23.91 -3.61
CA GLY A 368 0.74 -24.49 -3.53
C GLY A 368 0.94 -25.78 -4.35
N GLY A 369 0.12 -25.98 -5.39
CA GLY A 369 0.29 -27.11 -6.31
C GLY A 369 1.61 -27.07 -7.10
N SER A 370 2.04 -28.22 -7.63
CA SER A 370 3.27 -28.33 -8.42
C SER A 370 3.19 -27.49 -9.70
N GLU A 371 4.08 -26.50 -9.82
CA GLU A 371 4.08 -25.55 -10.94
C GLU A 371 4.33 -26.23 -12.29
N MET A 372 5.11 -27.31 -12.33
CA MET A 372 5.38 -28.07 -13.57
C MET A 372 4.10 -28.71 -14.12
N VAL A 373 3.32 -29.36 -13.25
CA VAL A 373 2.05 -30.00 -13.64
C VAL A 373 1.02 -28.94 -14.02
N GLN A 374 0.93 -27.85 -13.26
CA GLN A 374 -0.01 -26.77 -13.58
C GLN A 374 0.36 -26.06 -14.89
N THR A 375 1.64 -25.92 -15.23
CA THR A 375 2.07 -25.36 -16.53
C THR A 375 1.58 -26.24 -17.68
N GLY A 376 1.69 -27.57 -17.57
CA GLY A 376 1.12 -28.50 -18.54
C GLY A 376 -0.42 -28.44 -18.60
N ALA A 377 -1.08 -28.23 -17.46
CA ALA A 377 -2.53 -28.05 -17.41
C ALA A 377 -2.99 -26.79 -18.17
N VAL A 378 -2.24 -25.67 -18.08
CA VAL A 378 -2.53 -24.46 -18.86
C VAL A 378 -2.51 -24.75 -20.35
N VAL A 379 -1.47 -25.44 -20.83
CA VAL A 379 -1.37 -25.84 -22.24
C VAL A 379 -2.57 -26.71 -22.64
N GLY A 380 -2.92 -27.71 -21.81
CA GLY A 380 -4.05 -28.60 -22.06
C GLY A 380 -5.40 -27.89 -22.15
N VAL A 381 -5.70 -26.99 -21.21
CA VAL A 381 -6.96 -26.23 -21.19
C VAL A 381 -7.08 -25.32 -22.41
N VAL A 382 -6.02 -24.56 -22.73
CA VAL A 382 -6.06 -23.62 -23.85
C VAL A 382 -6.20 -24.38 -25.16
N ARG A 383 -5.39 -25.43 -25.38
CA ARG A 383 -5.46 -26.27 -26.58
C ARG A 383 -6.80 -26.99 -26.72
N GLY A 384 -7.35 -27.52 -25.62
CA GLY A 384 -8.67 -28.14 -25.62
C GLY A 384 -9.75 -27.19 -26.14
N GLY A 385 -9.72 -25.91 -25.75
CA GLY A 385 -10.64 -24.92 -26.31
C GLY A 385 -10.35 -24.55 -27.77
N VAL A 386 -9.09 -24.59 -28.24
CA VAL A 386 -8.78 -24.41 -29.67
C VAL A 386 -9.35 -25.53 -30.52
N GLU A 387 -9.31 -26.77 -30.04
CA GLU A 387 -9.94 -27.90 -30.75
C GLU A 387 -11.46 -27.76 -30.82
N LEU A 388 -12.08 -27.15 -29.81
CA LEU A 388 -13.51 -26.80 -29.82
C LEU A 388 -13.83 -25.67 -30.80
N MET A 389 -12.90 -24.75 -31.09
CA MET A 389 -13.08 -23.74 -32.15
C MET A 389 -13.04 -24.34 -33.56
N SER A 390 -12.37 -25.48 -33.74
CA SER A 390 -12.23 -26.15 -35.04
C SER A 390 -13.39 -27.11 -35.35
N LYS A 391 -14.28 -27.38 -34.39
CA LYS A 391 -15.50 -28.18 -34.54
C LYS A 391 -16.69 -27.28 -34.80
#